data_AF-A0A673CAX5-F1
#
_entry.id   AF-A0A673CAX5-F1
#
_cell.length_a   1.000
_cell.length_b   1.000
_cell.length_c   1.000
_cell.angle_alpha   90.00
_cell.angle_beta   90.00
_cell.angle_gamma   90.00
#
_symmetry.space_group_name_H-M   'P 1'
#
loop_
_entity.id
_entity.type
_entity.pdbx_description
1 polymer ?
#
loop_
_entity_poly.entity_id
_entity_poly.type
_entity_poly.pdbx_seq_one_letter_code
_entity_poly.pdbx_strand_id
1 'polypeptide(L)'
;MESGVLMPCLDQFMLSPLVTWLKTFVPNDGGMHLDFSELLDGVFLNDIMIQILQEVCFFYPCFTMAEMCLFSLFSTHLPLYFSLFLQDNLRQLIMIPLPNVLLLGRTPYCEQSLEEMKKLLLLLLGCAVQCEKKEEYIERIQTLDFETKAAIAAHIQELTHSQENVVDLHWLEFNEVQPDELETVARSMALHLRSLLDQRDTHLETIAELMQEREGMGSLLSSPSSPHSASYSPTTQQQQTGTQQHLSVELADSKAKIRRLRQEL
;
A
#
# COMPACT_ATOMS: atom_id res chain seq x y z
N MET A 1 5.78 17.16 21.53
CA MET A 1 5.21 16.35 22.63
C MET A 1 4.21 15.40 21.99
N GLU A 2 4.66 14.33 21.34
CA GLU A 2 3.79 13.39 20.57
C GLU A 2 4.14 11.91 20.84
N SER A 3 5.33 11.63 21.38
CA SER A 3 5.83 10.28 21.59
C SER A 3 5.01 9.42 22.58
N GLY A 4 4.22 10.05 23.46
CA GLY A 4 3.43 9.33 24.47
C GLY A 4 2.06 8.84 23.99
N VAL A 5 1.53 9.37 22.90
CA VAL A 5 0.20 8.99 22.34
C VAL A 5 0.34 7.91 21.26
N LEU A 6 1.46 7.91 20.55
CA LEU A 6 1.77 6.95 19.49
C LEU A 6 1.98 5.51 19.99
N MET A 7 2.55 5.36 21.19
CA MET A 7 2.84 4.06 21.80
C MET A 7 1.55 3.31 22.22
N PRO A 8 0.54 3.95 22.85
CA PRO A 8 -0.78 3.37 23.05
C PRO A 8 -1.50 2.90 21.77
N CYS A 9 -1.42 3.67 20.68
CA CYS A 9 -2.04 3.28 19.41
C CYS A 9 -1.38 2.05 18.78
N LEU A 10 -0.05 1.97 18.87
CA LEU A 10 0.71 0.80 18.43
C LEU A 10 0.35 -0.45 19.25
N ASP A 11 0.29 -0.33 20.57
CA ASP A 11 -0.07 -1.44 21.45
C ASP A 11 -1.48 -1.95 21.14
N GLN A 12 -2.43 -1.03 20.93
CA GLN A 12 -3.79 -1.37 20.52
C GLN A 12 -3.82 -2.06 19.15
N PHE A 13 -3.02 -1.58 18.20
CA PHE A 13 -2.90 -2.21 16.88
C PHE A 13 -2.35 -3.64 16.97
N MET A 14 -1.33 -3.89 17.80
CA MET A 14 -0.74 -5.23 17.99
C MET A 14 -1.66 -6.22 18.72
N LEU A 15 -2.71 -5.72 19.37
CA LEU A 15 -3.79 -6.49 19.97
C LEU A 15 -5.03 -6.61 19.05
N SER A 16 -4.97 -6.03 17.85
CA SER A 16 -6.10 -6.05 16.92
C SER A 16 -6.43 -7.47 16.44
N PRO A 17 -7.68 -7.72 16.02
CA PRO A 17 -8.08 -9.03 15.51
C PRO A 17 -7.25 -9.53 14.32
N LEU A 18 -6.80 -8.62 13.46
CA LEU A 18 -5.97 -8.95 12.30
C LEU A 18 -4.57 -9.42 12.72
N VAL A 19 -3.95 -8.74 13.68
CA VAL A 19 -2.64 -9.16 14.21
C VAL A 19 -2.77 -10.46 15.01
N THR A 20 -3.86 -10.64 15.75
CA THR A 20 -4.15 -11.89 16.46
C THR A 20 -4.34 -13.07 15.50
N TRP A 21 -5.01 -12.85 14.36
CA TRP A 21 -5.07 -13.84 13.29
C TRP A 21 -3.68 -14.15 12.72
N LEU A 22 -2.85 -13.15 12.43
CA LEU A 22 -1.49 -13.37 11.96
C LEU A 22 -0.64 -14.18 12.94
N LYS A 23 -0.79 -13.93 14.25
CA LYS A 23 -0.07 -14.67 15.29
C LYS A 23 -0.33 -16.17 15.26
N THR A 24 -1.45 -16.61 14.67
CA THR A 24 -1.68 -18.05 14.49
C THR A 24 -0.61 -18.70 13.60
N PHE A 25 -0.03 -17.96 12.64
CA PHE A 25 1.05 -18.38 11.73
C PHE A 25 2.42 -18.55 12.37
N VAL A 26 2.60 -18.08 13.60
CA VAL A 26 3.83 -18.30 14.34
C VAL A 26 3.88 -19.77 14.80
N PRO A 27 4.97 -20.52 14.54
CA PRO A 27 5.12 -21.88 15.03
C PRO A 27 5.10 -21.93 16.56
N ASN A 28 4.35 -22.88 17.15
CA ASN A 28 4.21 -23.04 18.61
C ASN A 28 5.53 -23.33 19.36
N ASP A 29 6.60 -23.65 18.64
CA ASP A 29 7.77 -24.35 19.17
C ASP A 29 8.98 -23.41 19.39
N GLY A 30 8.91 -22.17 18.93
CA GLY A 30 9.96 -21.16 19.11
C GLY A 30 9.35 -19.92 19.73
N GLY A 31 9.95 -19.39 20.80
CA GLY A 31 9.50 -18.18 21.50
C GLY A 31 9.58 -16.88 20.68
N MET A 32 9.24 -16.93 19.39
CA MET A 32 9.07 -15.79 18.50
C MET A 32 7.79 -15.07 18.93
N HIS A 33 7.96 -13.87 19.44
CA HIS A 33 6.86 -12.96 19.71
C HIS A 33 6.72 -12.05 18.49
N LEU A 34 5.57 -12.09 17.83
CA LEU A 34 5.31 -11.24 16.67
C LEU A 34 5.27 -9.77 17.11
N ASP A 35 6.35 -9.05 16.82
CA ASP A 35 6.50 -7.61 17.07
C ASP A 35 6.23 -6.79 15.82
N PHE A 36 5.93 -5.49 16.00
CA PHE A 36 5.64 -4.62 14.86
C PHE A 36 6.82 -4.49 13.90
N SER A 37 8.06 -4.60 14.39
CA SER A 37 9.26 -4.60 13.52
C SER A 37 9.29 -5.78 12.55
N GLU A 38 8.80 -6.96 12.96
CA GLU A 38 8.71 -8.14 12.08
C GLU A 38 7.58 -7.98 11.04
N LEU A 39 6.56 -7.18 11.36
CA LEU A 39 5.58 -6.78 10.36
C LEU A 39 6.18 -5.79 9.36
N LEU A 40 7.10 -4.90 9.79
CA LEU A 40 7.69 -3.85 8.95
C LEU A 40 8.82 -4.33 8.04
N ASP A 41 9.59 -5.36 8.41
CA ASP A 41 10.61 -5.92 7.51
C ASP A 41 9.97 -6.66 6.32
N GLY A 42 8.76 -7.16 6.51
CA GLY A 42 7.93 -7.80 5.49
C GLY A 42 8.26 -9.26 5.24
N VAL A 43 9.23 -9.84 5.95
CA VAL A 43 9.65 -11.24 5.77
C VAL A 43 8.53 -12.17 6.21
N PHE A 44 8.00 -11.95 7.42
CA PHE A 44 6.91 -12.78 7.95
C PHE A 44 5.65 -12.70 7.08
N LEU A 45 5.29 -11.48 6.64
CA LEU A 45 4.13 -11.28 5.77
C LEU A 45 4.34 -11.90 4.38
N ASN A 46 5.56 -11.87 3.86
CA ASN A 46 5.92 -12.54 2.61
C ASN A 46 5.76 -14.06 2.72
N ASP A 47 6.21 -14.67 3.81
CA ASP A 47 6.09 -16.12 4.01
C ASP A 47 4.62 -16.56 4.04
N ILE A 48 3.77 -15.81 4.74
CA ILE A 48 2.32 -16.07 4.76
C ILE A 48 1.72 -15.88 3.36
N MET A 49 2.11 -14.81 2.66
CA MET A 49 1.62 -14.55 1.31
C MET A 49 2.01 -15.69 0.37
N ILE A 50 3.25 -16.18 0.38
CA ILE A 50 3.66 -17.33 -0.45
C ILE A 50 2.84 -18.58 -0.13
N GLN A 51 2.51 -18.84 1.14
CA GLN A 51 1.66 -19.97 1.54
C GLN A 51 0.24 -19.85 0.97
N ILE A 52 -0.35 -18.65 1.00
CA ILE A 52 -1.68 -18.38 0.44
C ILE A 52 -1.64 -18.44 -1.10
N LEU A 53 -0.53 -18.01 -1.71
CA LEU A 53 -0.40 -17.78 -3.16
C LEU A 53 0.30 -18.90 -3.93
N GLN A 54 0.49 -20.07 -3.31
CA GLN A 54 1.36 -21.13 -3.83
C GLN A 54 1.12 -21.50 -5.31
N GLU A 55 -0.12 -21.48 -5.80
CA GLU A 55 -0.44 -21.77 -7.20
C GLU A 55 -0.13 -20.63 -8.18
N VAL A 56 -0.37 -19.38 -7.77
CA VAL A 56 -0.06 -18.19 -8.59
C VAL A 56 1.47 -18.05 -8.75
N CYS A 57 2.21 -18.40 -7.70
CA CYS A 57 3.67 -18.48 -7.71
C CYS A 57 4.21 -19.51 -8.72
N PHE A 58 3.45 -20.57 -9.03
CA PHE A 58 3.87 -21.61 -9.99
C PHE A 58 3.88 -21.09 -11.43
N PHE A 59 2.88 -20.30 -11.83
CA PHE A 59 2.78 -19.72 -13.17
C PHE A 59 3.69 -18.50 -13.36
N TYR A 60 4.10 -17.85 -12.27
CA TYR A 60 4.98 -16.69 -12.28
C TYR A 60 6.14 -16.88 -11.29
N PRO A 61 7.25 -17.52 -11.70
CA PRO A 61 8.40 -17.79 -10.82
C PRO A 61 9.12 -16.52 -10.28
N CYS A 62 8.63 -15.32 -10.61
CA CYS A 62 9.10 -14.06 -10.02
C CYS A 62 8.88 -13.99 -8.49
N PHE A 63 8.04 -14.85 -7.92
CA PHE A 63 7.81 -14.94 -6.46
C PHE A 63 8.97 -15.62 -5.70
N THR A 64 9.90 -16.29 -6.38
CA THR A 64 11.04 -16.93 -5.72
C THR A 64 12.24 -16.01 -5.69
N MET A 65 12.28 -15.02 -4.80
CA MET A 65 13.54 -14.40 -4.35
C MET A 65 13.36 -13.86 -2.93
N ALA A 66 14.11 -14.45 -2.00
CA ALA A 66 14.16 -14.12 -0.57
C ALA A 66 14.74 -12.72 -0.24
N GLU A 67 14.78 -11.83 -1.23
CA GLU A 67 15.41 -10.50 -1.13
C GLU A 67 14.40 -9.35 -1.30
N MET A 68 13.11 -9.65 -1.53
CA MET A 68 12.10 -8.61 -1.64
C MET A 68 11.69 -8.09 -0.26
N CYS A 69 12.11 -6.86 0.06
CA CYS A 69 11.54 -6.08 1.15
C CYS A 69 10.03 -5.88 0.93
N LEU A 70 9.30 -5.61 2.01
CA LEU A 70 7.87 -5.23 2.03
C LEU A 70 7.47 -4.33 0.84
N PHE A 71 8.29 -3.31 0.53
CA PHE A 71 8.09 -2.42 -0.61
C PHE A 71 7.95 -3.13 -1.96
N SER A 72 8.85 -4.07 -2.24
CA SER A 72 8.87 -4.80 -3.50
C SER A 72 7.69 -5.77 -3.60
N LEU A 73 7.36 -6.45 -2.50
CA LEU A 73 6.22 -7.37 -2.46
C LEU A 73 4.89 -6.67 -2.81
N PHE A 74 4.65 -5.54 -2.16
CA PHE A 74 3.36 -4.85 -2.23
C PHE A 74 3.23 -3.96 -3.47
N SER A 75 4.32 -3.34 -3.96
CA SER A 75 4.26 -2.48 -5.15
C SER A 75 4.19 -3.25 -6.47
N THR A 76 4.85 -4.41 -6.61
CA THR A 76 4.87 -5.13 -7.89
C THR A 76 3.99 -6.36 -7.94
N HIS A 77 3.72 -7.02 -6.80
CA HIS A 77 3.08 -8.34 -6.82
C HIS A 77 1.64 -8.35 -6.32
N LEU A 78 1.28 -7.51 -5.35
CA LEU A 78 -0.10 -7.41 -4.87
C LEU A 78 -1.10 -7.02 -5.98
N PRO A 79 -0.82 -6.02 -6.85
CA PRO A 79 -1.76 -5.62 -7.91
C PRO A 79 -1.93 -6.72 -8.98
N LEU A 80 -0.82 -7.42 -9.29
CA LEU A 80 -0.82 -8.54 -10.23
C LEU A 80 -1.61 -9.73 -9.67
N TYR A 81 -1.43 -10.03 -8.39
CA TYR A 81 -2.19 -11.08 -7.70
C TYR A 81 -3.69 -10.76 -7.67
N PHE A 82 -4.08 -9.57 -7.21
CA PHE A 82 -5.49 -9.19 -7.19
C PHE A 82 -6.09 -9.29 -8.61
N SER A 83 -5.39 -8.79 -9.63
CA SER A 83 -5.89 -8.87 -11.02
C SER A 83 -6.08 -10.32 -11.51
N LEU A 84 -5.17 -11.25 -11.17
CA LEU A 84 -5.24 -12.66 -11.60
C LEU A 84 -6.30 -13.45 -10.80
N PHE A 85 -6.30 -13.28 -9.48
CA PHE A 85 -7.13 -14.07 -8.58
C PHE A 85 -8.62 -13.70 -8.66
N LEU A 86 -8.91 -12.41 -8.87
CA LEU A 86 -10.27 -11.90 -9.05
C LEU A 86 -10.88 -12.34 -10.41
N GLN A 87 -10.03 -12.58 -11.43
CA GLN A 87 -10.46 -13.01 -12.76
C GLN A 87 -10.78 -14.51 -12.83
N ASP A 88 -10.01 -15.37 -12.18
CA ASP A 88 -10.12 -16.83 -12.36
C ASP A 88 -11.09 -17.53 -11.38
N ASN A 89 -11.31 -17.01 -10.16
CA ASN A 89 -12.03 -17.75 -9.10
C ASN A 89 -13.34 -17.12 -8.61
N LEU A 90 -13.48 -15.78 -8.60
CA LEU A 90 -14.59 -15.11 -7.90
C LEU A 90 -15.42 -14.14 -8.71
N ARG A 91 -14.92 -13.65 -9.86
CA ARG A 91 -15.61 -12.63 -10.66
C ARG A 91 -16.09 -11.44 -9.83
N GLN A 92 -15.36 -11.10 -8.79
CA GLN A 92 -15.59 -9.94 -7.94
C GLN A 92 -14.26 -9.21 -7.89
N LEU A 93 -14.26 -7.89 -8.05
CA LEU A 93 -13.05 -7.07 -8.02
C LEU A 93 -13.00 -6.30 -6.70
N ILE A 94 -11.96 -6.51 -5.89
CA ILE A 94 -11.74 -5.74 -4.66
C ILE A 94 -11.14 -4.37 -5.01
N MET A 95 -11.80 -3.31 -4.56
CA MET A 95 -11.53 -1.91 -4.90
C MET A 95 -10.80 -1.13 -3.81
N ILE A 96 -10.36 -1.83 -2.76
CA ILE A 96 -9.66 -1.23 -1.64
C ILE A 96 -8.33 -0.64 -2.14
N PRO A 97 -8.03 0.63 -1.81
CA PRO A 97 -6.76 1.24 -2.18
C PRO A 97 -5.59 0.39 -1.68
N LEU A 98 -4.58 0.20 -2.53
CA LEU A 98 -3.35 -0.46 -2.13
C LEU A 98 -2.69 0.32 -0.98
N PRO A 99 -2.06 -0.37 -0.02
CA PRO A 99 -1.43 0.27 1.12
C PRO A 99 -0.27 1.16 0.65
N ASN A 100 -0.12 2.34 1.26
CA ASN A 100 0.99 3.24 0.99
C ASN A 100 2.28 2.73 1.66
N VAL A 101 3.00 1.85 0.96
CA VAL A 101 4.22 1.22 1.46
C VAL A 101 5.38 2.21 1.64
N LEU A 102 5.35 3.35 0.95
CA LEU A 102 6.33 4.43 1.16
C LEU A 102 6.17 5.06 2.54
N LEU A 103 4.92 5.28 2.95
CA LEU A 103 4.60 5.81 4.28
C LEU A 103 5.07 4.84 5.37
N LEU A 104 4.81 3.54 5.19
CA LEU A 104 5.31 2.48 6.07
C LEU A 104 6.84 2.49 6.18
N GLY A 105 7.55 2.67 5.06
CA GLY A 105 9.02 2.69 5.05
C GLY A 105 9.64 3.96 5.66
N ARG A 106 8.98 5.12 5.55
CA ARG A 106 9.52 6.42 6.00
C ARG A 106 9.15 6.76 7.44
N THR A 107 7.89 6.55 7.80
CA THR A 107 7.33 6.95 9.10
C THR A 107 6.47 5.83 9.69
N PRO A 108 7.04 4.65 9.98
CA PRO A 108 6.28 3.46 10.37
C PRO A 108 5.47 3.62 11.67
N TYR A 109 5.93 4.48 12.57
CA TYR A 109 5.32 4.68 13.89
C TYR A 109 4.44 5.94 13.92
N CYS A 110 3.47 6.01 13.01
CA CYS A 110 2.41 7.03 13.03
C CYS A 110 1.04 6.39 12.79
N GLU A 111 -0.03 7.06 13.20
CA GLU A 111 -1.41 6.56 13.06
C GLU A 111 -1.75 6.22 11.60
N GLN A 112 -1.31 7.05 10.65
CA GLN A 112 -1.52 6.80 9.23
C GLN A 112 -0.83 5.51 8.77
N SER A 113 0.41 5.27 9.19
CA SER A 113 1.13 4.02 8.89
C SER A 113 0.47 2.79 9.50
N LEU A 114 -0.12 2.90 10.70
CA LEU A 114 -0.89 1.80 11.28
C LEU A 114 -2.13 1.49 10.45
N GLU A 115 -2.82 2.51 9.90
CA GLU A 115 -3.94 2.29 9.00
C GLU A 115 -3.49 1.68 7.66
N GLU A 116 -2.34 2.09 7.11
CA GLU A 116 -1.78 1.46 5.91
C GLU A 116 -1.38 -0.01 6.15
N MET A 117 -0.81 -0.32 7.32
CA MET A 117 -0.54 -1.70 7.72
C MET A 117 -1.86 -2.48 7.89
N LYS A 118 -2.89 -1.88 8.47
CA LYS A 118 -4.22 -2.51 8.60
C LYS A 118 -4.81 -2.86 7.23
N LYS A 119 -4.78 -1.94 6.26
CA LYS A 119 -5.20 -2.22 4.87
C LYS A 119 -4.45 -3.41 4.30
N LEU A 120 -3.15 -3.45 4.53
CA LEU A 120 -2.30 -4.55 4.09
C LEU A 120 -2.71 -5.89 4.70
N LEU A 121 -2.97 -5.93 6.00
CA LEU A 121 -3.44 -7.15 6.68
C LEU A 121 -4.85 -7.57 6.24
N LEU A 122 -5.74 -6.60 5.98
CA LEU A 122 -7.08 -6.84 5.43
C LEU A 122 -7.01 -7.47 4.05
N LEU A 123 -6.16 -6.94 3.17
CA LEU A 123 -5.96 -7.51 1.84
C LEU A 123 -5.45 -8.96 1.95
N LEU A 124 -4.45 -9.22 2.81
CA LEU A 124 -3.93 -10.56 3.03
C LEU A 124 -4.99 -11.54 3.57
N LEU A 125 -5.84 -11.09 4.50
CA LEU A 125 -6.99 -11.86 4.98
C LEU A 125 -7.97 -12.15 3.85
N GLY A 126 -8.28 -11.15 3.01
CA GLY A 126 -9.10 -11.29 1.82
C GLY A 126 -8.55 -12.39 0.89
N CYS A 127 -7.25 -12.39 0.63
CA CYS A 127 -6.58 -13.45 -0.13
C CYS A 127 -6.77 -14.82 0.53
N ALA A 128 -6.53 -14.92 1.84
CA ALA A 128 -6.59 -16.18 2.57
C ALA A 128 -7.98 -16.83 2.52
N VAL A 129 -9.03 -16.06 2.74
CA VAL A 129 -10.41 -16.59 2.81
C VAL A 129 -11.04 -16.85 1.45
N GLN A 130 -10.35 -16.44 0.39
CA GLN A 130 -10.83 -16.61 -0.98
C GLN A 130 -10.03 -17.67 -1.74
N CYS A 131 -8.76 -17.91 -1.39
CA CYS A 131 -7.88 -18.86 -2.09
C CYS A 131 -8.40 -20.32 -2.07
N GLU A 132 -7.74 -21.19 -2.84
CA GLU A 132 -8.15 -22.60 -2.95
C GLU A 132 -8.07 -23.37 -1.63
N LYS A 133 -7.15 -22.98 -0.74
CA LYS A 133 -6.99 -23.56 0.60
C LYS A 133 -7.76 -22.79 1.67
N LYS A 134 -8.79 -22.02 1.30
CA LYS A 134 -9.55 -21.18 2.24
C LYS A 134 -10.04 -21.96 3.47
N GLU A 135 -10.43 -23.23 3.32
CA GLU A 135 -10.92 -24.06 4.42
C GLU A 135 -9.89 -24.16 5.56
N GLU A 136 -8.60 -24.30 5.24
CA GLU A 136 -7.51 -24.34 6.23
C GLU A 136 -7.44 -23.01 7.01
N TYR A 137 -7.54 -21.88 6.30
CA TYR A 137 -7.51 -20.56 6.92
C TYR A 137 -8.78 -20.26 7.72
N ILE A 138 -9.93 -20.76 7.30
CA ILE A 138 -11.19 -20.67 8.05
C ILE A 138 -11.12 -21.50 9.34
N GLU A 139 -10.62 -22.73 9.28
CA GLU A 139 -10.40 -23.57 10.48
C GLU A 139 -9.46 -22.88 11.47
N ARG A 140 -8.42 -22.23 10.96
CA ARG A 140 -7.49 -21.44 11.77
C ARG A 140 -8.16 -20.26 12.45
N ILE A 141 -8.99 -19.49 11.74
CA ILE A 141 -9.83 -18.45 12.35
C ILE A 141 -10.77 -19.06 13.41
N GLN A 142 -11.29 -20.26 13.17
CA GLN A 142 -12.14 -20.97 14.12
C GLN A 142 -11.43 -21.41 15.42
N THR A 143 -10.09 -21.30 15.52
CA THR A 143 -9.36 -21.54 16.77
C THR A 143 -9.30 -20.33 17.70
N LEU A 144 -9.58 -19.13 17.19
CA LEU A 144 -9.49 -17.86 17.93
C LEU A 144 -10.59 -17.73 19.00
N ASP A 145 -10.47 -16.76 19.90
CA ASP A 145 -11.56 -16.46 20.84
C ASP A 145 -12.80 -15.89 20.11
N PHE A 146 -13.94 -15.91 20.80
CA PHE A 146 -15.22 -15.53 20.21
C PHE A 146 -15.25 -14.09 19.69
N GLU A 147 -14.66 -13.14 20.42
CA GLU A 147 -14.68 -11.72 20.04
C GLU A 147 -13.80 -11.48 18.81
N THR A 148 -12.59 -12.05 18.81
CA THR A 148 -11.68 -11.97 17.67
C THR A 148 -12.29 -12.61 16.42
N LYS A 149 -12.94 -13.77 16.53
CA LYS A 149 -13.66 -14.41 15.41
C LYS A 149 -14.73 -13.51 14.82
N ALA A 150 -15.57 -12.92 15.68
CA ALA A 150 -16.66 -12.05 15.25
C ALA A 150 -16.11 -10.81 14.51
N ALA A 151 -15.03 -10.22 15.02
CA ALA A 151 -14.39 -9.07 14.38
C ALA A 151 -13.75 -9.43 13.03
N ILE A 152 -13.08 -10.58 12.93
CA ILE A 152 -12.54 -11.08 11.65
C ILE A 152 -13.67 -11.35 10.65
N ALA A 153 -14.77 -11.97 11.09
CA ALA A 153 -15.93 -12.21 10.24
C ALA A 153 -16.55 -10.90 9.72
N ALA A 154 -16.60 -9.86 10.54
CA ALA A 154 -17.03 -8.54 10.12
C ALA A 154 -16.10 -7.94 9.05
N HIS A 155 -14.77 -8.07 9.22
CA HIS A 155 -13.81 -7.67 8.19
C HIS A 155 -14.01 -8.46 6.88
N ILE A 156 -14.16 -9.78 6.95
CA ILE A 156 -14.41 -10.60 5.75
C ILE A 156 -15.69 -10.13 5.05
N GLN A 157 -16.77 -9.88 5.79
CA GLN A 157 -18.03 -9.37 5.25
C GLN A 157 -17.85 -8.01 4.56
N GLU A 158 -17.13 -7.09 5.19
CA GLU A 158 -16.81 -5.77 4.62
C GLU A 158 -15.97 -5.89 3.33
N LEU A 159 -15.03 -6.83 3.29
CA LEU A 159 -14.14 -7.06 2.15
C LEU A 159 -14.82 -7.76 0.96
N THR A 160 -15.90 -8.52 1.20
CA THR A 160 -16.51 -9.42 0.19
C THR A 160 -17.93 -9.03 -0.19
N HIS A 161 -18.64 -8.25 0.63
CA HIS A 161 -20.05 -7.91 0.42
C HIS A 161 -20.33 -6.39 0.45
N SER A 162 -19.34 -5.55 0.78
CA SER A 162 -19.53 -4.09 0.73
C SER A 162 -19.50 -3.60 -0.71
N GLN A 163 -20.58 -2.93 -1.14
CA GLN A 163 -20.69 -2.34 -2.48
C GLN A 163 -19.67 -1.22 -2.74
N GLU A 164 -19.01 -0.69 -1.70
CA GLU A 164 -17.94 0.30 -1.83
C GLU A 164 -16.58 -0.35 -2.11
N ASN A 165 -16.40 -1.60 -1.65
CA ASN A 165 -15.13 -2.31 -1.71
C ASN A 165 -15.10 -3.39 -2.78
N VAL A 166 -16.26 -3.77 -3.36
CA VAL A 166 -16.37 -4.91 -4.28
C VAL A 166 -17.21 -4.54 -5.50
N VAL A 167 -16.64 -4.77 -6.69
CA VAL A 167 -17.37 -4.76 -7.95
C VAL A 167 -17.65 -6.20 -8.35
N ASP A 168 -18.90 -6.61 -8.22
CA ASP A 168 -19.36 -7.87 -8.80
C ASP A 168 -19.28 -7.79 -10.33
N LEU A 169 -18.71 -8.80 -10.99
CA LEU A 169 -18.57 -8.92 -12.45
C LEU A 169 -19.51 -9.98 -13.02
N HIS A 170 -20.31 -10.69 -12.21
CA HIS A 170 -21.32 -11.63 -12.69
C HIS A 170 -22.34 -10.98 -13.63
N TRP A 171 -22.56 -9.66 -13.52
CA TRP A 171 -23.44 -8.93 -14.43
C TRP A 171 -22.97 -8.96 -15.90
N LEU A 172 -21.69 -9.19 -16.17
CA LEU A 172 -21.15 -9.30 -17.53
C LEU A 172 -21.61 -10.56 -18.26
N GLU A 173 -22.14 -11.56 -17.55
CA GLU A 173 -22.56 -12.84 -18.14
C GLU A 173 -24.02 -12.89 -18.55
N PHE A 174 -24.84 -11.96 -18.05
CA PHE A 174 -26.26 -11.96 -18.36
C PHE A 174 -26.50 -11.30 -19.73
N ASN A 175 -27.11 -12.06 -20.64
CA ASN A 175 -27.58 -11.54 -21.93
C ASN A 175 -28.78 -10.58 -21.79
N GLU A 176 -29.51 -10.62 -20.68
CA GLU A 176 -30.65 -9.77 -20.37
C GLU A 176 -30.59 -9.31 -18.90
N VAL A 177 -29.98 -8.15 -18.66
CA VAL A 177 -30.01 -7.48 -17.35
C VAL A 177 -31.23 -6.56 -17.30
N GLN A 178 -31.98 -6.56 -16.19
CA GLN A 178 -33.12 -5.65 -16.05
C GLN A 178 -32.63 -4.18 -16.09
N PRO A 179 -33.40 -3.25 -16.68
CA PRO A 179 -32.97 -1.85 -16.80
C PRO A 179 -32.57 -1.20 -15.47
N ASP A 180 -33.32 -1.49 -14.40
CA ASP A 180 -33.06 -0.95 -13.07
C ASP A 180 -31.77 -1.51 -12.45
N GLU A 181 -31.48 -2.80 -12.67
CA GLU A 181 -30.22 -3.43 -12.23
C GLU A 181 -29.03 -2.83 -12.98
N LEU A 182 -29.17 -2.62 -14.29
CA LEU A 182 -28.14 -1.97 -15.10
C LEU A 182 -27.84 -0.54 -14.64
N GLU A 183 -28.86 0.22 -14.24
CA GLU A 183 -28.68 1.56 -13.69
C GLU A 183 -27.89 1.53 -12.36
N THR A 184 -28.21 0.58 -11.47
CA THR A 184 -27.47 0.42 -10.21
C THR A 184 -26.02 0.04 -10.43
N VAL A 185 -25.75 -0.90 -11.35
CA VAL A 185 -24.39 -1.30 -11.74
C VAL A 185 -23.65 -0.13 -12.38
N ALA A 186 -24.27 0.62 -13.29
CA ALA A 186 -23.66 1.77 -13.94
C ALA A 186 -23.31 2.88 -12.93
N ARG A 187 -24.19 3.18 -11.98
CA ARG A 187 -23.93 4.15 -10.91
C ARG A 187 -22.78 3.69 -10.02
N SER A 188 -22.77 2.41 -9.64
CA SER A 188 -21.68 1.81 -8.88
C SER A 188 -20.35 1.91 -9.63
N MET A 189 -20.30 1.48 -10.89
CA MET A 189 -19.10 1.58 -11.73
C MET A 189 -18.61 3.02 -11.86
N ALA A 190 -19.50 4.00 -12.02
CA ALA A 190 -19.11 5.41 -12.11
C ALA A 190 -18.44 5.91 -10.82
N LEU A 191 -18.93 5.48 -9.64
CA LEU A 191 -18.30 5.80 -8.36
C LEU A 191 -16.90 5.18 -8.24
N HIS A 192 -16.77 3.90 -8.61
CA HIS A 192 -15.49 3.19 -8.60
C HIS A 192 -14.48 3.80 -9.58
N LEU A 193 -14.91 4.16 -10.80
CA LEU A 193 -14.05 4.84 -11.77
C LEU A 193 -13.57 6.20 -11.27
N ARG A 194 -14.42 6.96 -10.58
CA ARG A 194 -14.01 8.23 -9.96
C ARG A 194 -12.95 7.98 -8.89
N SER A 195 -13.16 7.00 -8.01
CA SER A 195 -12.19 6.63 -6.98
C SER A 195 -10.85 6.20 -7.59
N LEU A 196 -10.85 5.40 -8.66
CA LEU A 196 -9.64 5.00 -9.38
C LEU A 196 -8.90 6.19 -9.98
N LEU A 197 -9.61 7.18 -10.53
CA LEU A 197 -9.00 8.41 -11.05
C LEU A 197 -8.36 9.22 -9.92
N ASP A 198 -9.05 9.37 -8.78
CA ASP A 198 -8.52 10.07 -7.61
C ASP A 198 -7.26 9.37 -7.06
N GLN A 199 -7.26 8.04 -6.98
CA GLN A 199 -6.09 7.24 -6.58
C GLN A 199 -4.93 7.39 -7.55
N ARG A 200 -5.19 7.31 -8.86
CA ARG A 200 -4.17 7.50 -9.90
C ARG A 200 -3.51 8.87 -9.76
N ASP A 201 -4.30 9.93 -9.60
CA ASP A 201 -3.79 11.29 -9.50
C ASP A 201 -2.98 11.49 -8.21
N THR A 202 -3.44 10.92 -7.09
CA THR A 202 -2.69 10.89 -5.82
C THR A 202 -1.35 10.16 -5.95
N HIS A 203 -1.32 9.02 -6.64
CA HIS A 203 -0.08 8.28 -6.87
C HIS A 203 0.88 9.03 -7.81
N LEU A 204 0.37 9.70 -8.84
CA LEU A 204 1.19 10.54 -9.70
C LEU A 204 1.82 11.72 -8.94
N GLU A 205 1.07 12.35 -8.02
CA GLU A 205 1.60 13.39 -7.14
C GLU A 205 2.72 12.83 -6.23
N THR A 206 2.48 11.66 -5.61
CA THR A 206 3.48 10.97 -4.79
C THR A 206 4.75 10.65 -5.59
N ILE A 207 4.62 10.13 -6.82
CA ILE A 207 5.76 9.85 -7.69
C ILE A 207 6.53 11.13 -8.03
N ALA A 208 5.83 12.23 -8.32
CA ALA A 208 6.46 13.50 -8.63
C ALA A 208 7.26 14.05 -7.43
N GLU A 209 6.72 13.94 -6.21
CA GLU A 209 7.41 14.32 -4.97
C GLU A 209 8.69 13.48 -4.78
N LEU A 210 8.62 12.16 -4.95
CA LEU A 210 9.79 11.27 -4.85
C LEU A 210 10.86 11.58 -5.90
N MET A 211 10.45 11.88 -7.14
CA MET A 211 11.37 12.28 -8.20
C MET A 211 12.10 13.58 -7.85
N GLN A 212 11.38 14.55 -7.29
CA GLN A 212 11.97 15.81 -6.83
C GLN A 212 12.97 15.60 -5.68
N GLU A 213 12.64 14.77 -4.71
CA GLU A 213 13.55 14.43 -3.61
C GLU A 213 14.82 13.71 -4.11
N ARG A 214 14.67 12.80 -5.08
CA ARG A 214 15.80 12.11 -5.72
C ARG A 214 16.72 13.09 -6.43
N GLU A 215 16.17 14.05 -7.17
CA GLU A 215 16.96 15.09 -7.85
C GLU A 215 17.62 16.06 -6.87
N GLY A 216 16.94 16.42 -5.78
CA GLY A 216 17.51 17.21 -4.69
C GLY A 216 18.70 16.52 -4.01
N MET A 217 18.61 15.21 -3.78
CA MET A 217 19.70 14.40 -3.20
C MET A 217 20.84 14.16 -4.21
N GLY A 218 20.50 13.92 -5.47
CA GLY A 218 21.46 13.76 -6.57
C GLY A 218 22.30 15.03 -6.80
N SER A 219 21.71 16.21 -6.62
CA SER A 219 22.44 17.49 -6.70
C SER A 219 23.44 17.71 -5.56
N LEU A 220 23.25 17.08 -4.40
CA LEU A 220 24.17 17.18 -3.25
C LEU A 220 25.33 16.16 -3.36
N LEU A 221 25.10 15.01 -3.99
CA LEU A 221 26.08 13.92 -4.13
C LEU A 221 26.87 13.99 -5.44
N SER A 222 26.46 14.80 -6.42
CA SER A 222 27.17 15.01 -7.69
C SER A 222 28.30 16.04 -7.62
N SER A 223 28.95 16.20 -6.45
CA SER A 223 30.27 16.82 -6.37
C SER A 223 31.31 15.72 -6.58
N PRO A 224 31.96 15.59 -7.74
CA PRO A 224 33.01 14.59 -7.91
C PRO A 224 34.22 15.02 -7.08
N SER A 225 34.37 14.44 -5.90
CA SER A 225 35.66 14.40 -5.21
C SER A 225 36.57 13.43 -5.96
N SER A 226 37.26 13.91 -6.99
CA SER A 226 38.44 13.24 -7.53
C SER A 226 39.70 13.88 -6.92
N PRO A 227 40.68 13.07 -6.46
CA PRO A 227 41.98 13.59 -6.05
C PRO A 227 42.78 13.86 -7.32
N HIS A 228 43.35 15.05 -7.45
CA HIS A 228 44.73 15.30 -7.91
C HIS A 228 44.93 16.76 -8.37
N SER A 229 45.91 17.40 -7.72
CA SER A 229 46.85 18.36 -8.29
C SER A 229 46.39 19.80 -8.60
N ALA A 230 46.73 20.68 -7.66
CA ALA A 230 47.27 22.04 -7.83
C ALA A 230 46.85 22.88 -9.05
N SER A 231 46.16 24.01 -8.77
CA SER A 231 46.41 25.37 -9.31
C SER A 231 45.12 26.16 -9.62
N TYR A 232 44.81 27.14 -8.73
CA TYR A 232 44.16 28.45 -8.97
C TYR A 232 42.84 28.57 -9.78
N SER A 233 41.73 28.97 -9.11
CA SER A 233 40.89 30.18 -9.39
C SER A 233 39.56 30.17 -8.60
N PRO A 234 39.12 31.25 -7.90
CA PRO A 234 37.97 31.24 -6.98
C PRO A 234 36.61 31.72 -7.56
N THR A 235 36.42 31.83 -8.87
CA THR A 235 35.29 32.61 -9.43
C THR A 235 34.02 31.80 -9.77
N THR A 236 34.06 30.47 -9.79
CA THR A 236 32.96 29.65 -10.34
C THR A 236 31.90 29.22 -9.32
N GLN A 237 32.21 29.20 -8.01
CA GLN A 237 31.26 28.79 -6.95
C GLN A 237 30.20 29.85 -6.59
N GLN A 238 30.49 31.14 -6.76
CA GLN A 238 29.53 32.22 -6.48
C GLN A 238 28.43 32.35 -7.56
N GLN A 239 28.71 31.93 -8.79
CA GLN A 239 27.76 32.07 -9.89
C GLN A 239 26.67 30.99 -9.86
N GLN A 240 26.98 29.79 -9.37
CA GLN A 240 26.03 28.68 -9.20
C GLN A 240 25.06 28.91 -8.02
N THR A 241 25.54 29.51 -6.93
CA THR A 241 24.70 29.88 -5.78
C THR A 241 23.76 31.04 -6.12
N GLY A 242 24.23 32.04 -6.88
CA GLY A 242 23.39 33.14 -7.36
C GLY A 242 22.29 32.71 -8.34
N THR A 243 22.57 31.72 -9.21
CA THR A 243 21.57 31.19 -10.16
C THR A 243 20.51 30.33 -9.46
N GLN A 244 20.87 29.51 -8.47
CA GLN A 244 19.88 28.78 -7.67
C GLN A 244 18.98 29.71 -6.82
N GLN A 245 19.55 30.79 -6.27
CA GLN A 245 18.76 31.80 -5.55
C GLN A 245 17.81 32.56 -6.48
N HIS A 246 18.23 32.86 -7.71
CA HIS A 246 17.35 33.49 -8.70
C HIS A 246 16.18 32.59 -9.11
N LEU A 247 16.46 31.31 -9.39
CA LEU A 247 15.44 30.33 -9.79
C LEU A 247 14.41 30.07 -8.67
N SER A 248 14.86 30.03 -7.41
CA SER A 248 13.95 29.83 -6.27
C SER A 248 13.01 31.03 -6.04
N VAL A 249 13.48 32.26 -6.29
CA VAL A 249 12.62 33.47 -6.26
C VAL A 249 11.61 33.44 -7.40
N GLU A 250 12.03 33.10 -8.62
CA GLU A 250 11.16 33.04 -9.80
C GLU A 250 10.06 31.98 -9.64
N LEU A 251 10.39 30.84 -9.02
CA LEU A 251 9.42 29.79 -8.68
C LEU A 251 8.41 30.27 -7.63
N ALA A 252 8.87 31.00 -6.61
CA ALA A 252 7.99 31.56 -5.58
C ALA A 252 6.99 32.57 -6.17
N ASP A 253 7.45 33.44 -7.06
CA ASP A 253 6.60 34.40 -7.77
C ASP A 253 5.57 33.71 -8.68
N SER A 254 5.99 32.68 -9.42
CA SER A 254 5.08 31.91 -10.27
C SER A 254 4.02 31.18 -9.44
N LYS A 255 4.42 30.59 -8.30
CA LYS A 255 3.50 29.93 -7.35
C LYS A 255 2.52 30.91 -6.70
N ALA A 256 2.97 32.13 -6.38
CA ALA A 256 2.11 33.19 -5.86
C ALA A 256 1.10 33.65 -6.92
N LYS A 257 1.50 33.73 -8.20
CA LYS A 257 0.63 34.11 -9.32
C LYS A 257 -0.47 33.07 -9.56
N ILE A 258 -0.13 31.78 -9.48
CA ILE A 258 -1.12 30.68 -9.57
C ILE A 258 -2.12 30.77 -8.40
N ARG A 259 -1.66 31.05 -7.18
CA ARG A 259 -2.55 31.22 -6.02
C ARG A 259 -3.54 32.37 -6.20
N ARG A 260 -3.10 33.52 -6.75
CA ARG A 260 -4.00 34.64 -7.07
C ARG A 260 -5.04 34.27 -8.12
N LEU A 261 -4.62 33.66 -9.23
CA LEU A 261 -5.54 33.25 -10.30
C LEU A 261 -6.60 32.25 -9.80
N ARG A 262 -6.24 31.37 -8.86
CA ARG A 262 -7.19 30.45 -8.21
C ARG A 262 -8.15 31.13 -7.23
N GLN A 263 -7.83 32.32 -6.73
CA GLN A 263 -8.72 33.09 -5.86
C GLN A 263 -9.64 34.02 -6.65
N GLU A 264 -9.32 34.30 -7.92
CA GLU A 264 -10.12 35.12 -8.84
C GLU A 264 -11.12 34.30 -9.69
N LEU A 265 -11.07 32.96 -9.59
CA LEU A 265 -12.00 31.98 -10.17
C LEU A 265 -12.96 31.48 -9.10
#